data_AF-A0A819LKV0-F1
#
_entry.id   AF-A0A819LKV0-F1
#
_cell.length_a   1.000
_cell.length_b   1.000
_cell.length_c   1.000
_cell.angle_alpha   90.00
_cell.angle_beta   90.00
_cell.angle_gamma   90.00
#
_symmetry.space_group_name_H-M   'P 1'
#
loop_
_entity.id
_entity.type
_entity.pdbx_description
1 polymer ?
#
loop_
_entity_poly.entity_id
_entity_poly.type
_entity_poly.pdbx_seq_one_letter_code
_entity_poly.pdbx_strand_id
1 'polypeptide(L)'
;MLSIKEDKGTGVVTSVPSDSADDYAALIDLKKKAQMREKYSIKESMVLPFDPVPIIHVESYGNLSAQVVYEKLNIQSQNDNEKLAQAKDEIYKKSFYDGILLIGKYKDQKIADAKKFIRDDLIVSKEACIYYEPENKIKSRSGDECVVALCDQWFIDYGNESWKEEARHVLQQLNVFSDETRQSFEATFDWLHEHACSRSYGLGTRLPWDKQYFIESLSDSTIYMAFYTVAHLLQTSYDGHQN
;
A
#
# COMPACT_ATOMS: atom_id res chain seq x y z
N MET A 1 -23.98 -8.53 2.77
CA MET A 1 -23.17 -7.46 2.14
C MET A 1 -23.40 -6.17 2.91
N LEU A 2 -22.89 -6.08 4.14
CA LEU A 2 -23.16 -4.93 5.02
C LEU A 2 -21.89 -4.25 5.56
N SER A 3 -20.70 -4.81 5.28
CA SER A 3 -19.42 -4.37 5.86
C SER A 3 -18.27 -4.19 4.84
N ILE A 4 -18.55 -4.25 3.53
CA ILE A 4 -17.53 -3.96 2.51
C ILE A 4 -17.34 -2.45 2.44
N LYS A 5 -16.11 -1.99 2.62
CA LYS A 5 -15.76 -0.58 2.51
C LYS A 5 -15.69 -0.17 1.03
N GLU A 6 -16.31 0.95 0.70
CA GLU A 6 -16.36 1.49 -0.68
C GLU A 6 -15.12 2.32 -1.05
N ASP A 7 -14.32 2.72 -0.07
CA ASP A 7 -13.15 3.59 -0.24
C ASP A 7 -11.85 2.82 -0.48
N LYS A 8 -11.91 1.48 -0.55
CA LYS A 8 -10.75 0.61 -0.70
C LYS A 8 -10.95 -0.52 -1.70
N GLY A 9 -10.01 -0.64 -2.63
CA GLY A 9 -10.00 -1.69 -3.64
C GLY A 9 -11.08 -1.49 -4.70
N THR A 10 -11.61 -2.60 -5.21
CA THR A 10 -12.54 -2.61 -6.35
C THR A 10 -14.01 -2.71 -5.93
N GLY A 11 -14.30 -2.72 -4.62
CA GLY A 11 -15.62 -3.07 -4.08
C GLY A 11 -15.99 -4.55 -4.22
N VAL A 12 -15.11 -5.38 -4.79
CA VAL A 12 -15.27 -6.83 -4.92
C VAL A 12 -14.17 -7.52 -4.11
N VAL A 13 -14.56 -8.42 -3.20
CA VAL A 13 -13.65 -9.10 -2.28
C VAL A 13 -13.65 -10.60 -2.56
N THR A 14 -12.47 -11.22 -2.45
CA THR A 14 -12.31 -12.68 -2.55
C THR A 14 -12.66 -13.34 -1.22
N SER A 15 -13.46 -14.41 -1.24
CA SER A 15 -13.82 -15.16 -0.03
C SER A 15 -12.82 -16.29 0.23
N VAL A 16 -12.01 -16.15 1.28
CA VAL A 16 -11.04 -17.15 1.74
C VAL A 16 -11.34 -17.53 3.21
N PRO A 17 -12.44 -18.27 3.47
CA PRO A 17 -12.96 -18.50 4.82
C PRO A 17 -12.08 -19.40 5.70
N SER A 18 -10.99 -19.96 5.18
CA SER A 18 -9.99 -20.68 5.98
C SER A 18 -9.07 -19.74 6.77
N ASP A 19 -8.78 -18.56 6.21
CA ASP A 19 -7.71 -17.67 6.66
C ASP A 19 -8.14 -16.20 6.83
N SER A 20 -9.39 -15.87 6.47
CA SER A 20 -10.01 -14.56 6.69
C SER A 20 -11.21 -14.68 7.62
N ALA A 21 -11.15 -13.98 8.76
CA ALA A 21 -12.22 -14.00 9.77
C ALA A 21 -13.53 -13.39 9.23
N ASP A 22 -13.44 -12.32 8.42
CA ASP A 22 -14.60 -11.68 7.79
C ASP A 22 -15.31 -12.65 6.84
N ASP A 23 -14.54 -13.39 6.03
CA ASP A 23 -15.08 -14.33 5.05
C ASP A 23 -15.73 -15.53 5.73
N TYR A 24 -15.08 -16.07 6.77
CA TYR A 24 -15.64 -17.14 7.58
C TYR A 24 -16.95 -16.70 8.25
N ALA A 25 -16.97 -15.51 8.86
CA ALA A 25 -18.17 -14.95 9.49
C ALA A 25 -19.33 -14.82 8.50
N ALA A 26 -19.08 -14.24 7.32
CA ALA A 26 -20.09 -14.04 6.29
C ALA A 26 -20.63 -15.37 5.73
N LEU A 27 -19.75 -16.36 5.51
CA LEU A 27 -20.15 -17.69 5.05
C LEU A 27 -21.01 -18.41 6.10
N ILE A 28 -20.60 -18.40 7.38
CA ILE A 28 -21.36 -19.03 8.46
C ILE A 28 -22.71 -18.36 8.66
N ASP A 29 -22.76 -17.03 8.59
CA ASP A 29 -24.00 -16.27 8.63
C ASP A 29 -24.95 -16.69 7.49
N LEU A 30 -24.44 -16.83 6.26
CA LEU A 30 -25.22 -17.31 5.11
C LEU A 30 -25.63 -18.78 5.26
N LYS A 31 -24.84 -19.64 5.91
CA LYS A 31 -25.21 -21.03 6.19
C LYS A 31 -26.30 -21.14 7.27
N LYS A 32 -26.20 -20.37 8.35
CA LYS A 32 -27.13 -20.42 9.49
C LYS A 32 -28.47 -19.71 9.23
N LYS A 33 -28.46 -18.56 8.55
CA LYS A 33 -29.64 -17.68 8.42
C LYS A 33 -30.29 -17.83 7.03
N ALA A 34 -31.24 -18.76 6.89
CA ALA A 34 -31.97 -18.98 5.63
C ALA A 34 -32.64 -17.70 5.08
N GLN A 35 -33.19 -16.86 5.97
CA GLN A 35 -33.78 -15.57 5.61
C GLN A 35 -32.82 -14.62 4.87
N MET A 36 -31.51 -14.67 5.18
CA MET A 36 -30.54 -13.88 4.41
C MET A 36 -30.39 -14.39 2.99
N ARG A 37 -30.38 -15.72 2.80
CA ARG A 37 -30.34 -16.31 1.46
C ARG A 37 -31.58 -15.92 0.66
N GLU A 38 -32.76 -16.02 1.27
CA GLU A 38 -34.03 -15.62 0.65
C GLU A 38 -34.05 -14.13 0.26
N LYS A 39 -33.63 -13.25 1.16
CA LYS A 39 -33.57 -11.80 0.92
C LYS A 39 -32.77 -11.42 -0.33
N TYR A 40 -31.67 -12.13 -0.58
CA TYR A 40 -30.78 -11.88 -1.72
C TYR A 40 -30.98 -12.88 -2.87
N SER A 41 -32.03 -13.71 -2.83
CA SER A 41 -32.32 -14.74 -3.84
C SER A 41 -31.16 -15.72 -4.08
N ILE A 42 -30.40 -16.05 -3.03
CA ILE A 42 -29.27 -16.97 -3.07
C ILE A 42 -29.79 -18.41 -2.88
N LYS A 43 -29.47 -19.30 -3.82
CA LYS A 43 -29.85 -20.72 -3.73
C LYS A 43 -28.98 -21.45 -2.71
N GLU A 44 -29.53 -22.47 -2.06
CA GLU A 44 -28.78 -23.27 -1.09
C GLU A 44 -27.55 -23.95 -1.69
N SER A 45 -27.65 -24.39 -2.96
CA SER A 45 -26.54 -24.98 -3.71
C SER A 45 -25.36 -24.01 -3.93
N MET A 46 -25.57 -22.70 -3.76
CA MET A 46 -24.53 -21.68 -3.89
C MET A 46 -23.77 -21.43 -2.58
N VAL A 47 -24.18 -22.04 -1.47
CA VAL A 47 -23.60 -21.77 -0.13
C VAL A 47 -23.31 -23.05 0.63
N LEU A 48 -24.30 -23.94 0.79
CA LEU A 48 -24.19 -25.09 1.69
C LEU A 48 -23.04 -26.05 1.33
N PRO A 49 -22.79 -26.38 0.04
CA PRO A 49 -21.72 -27.30 -0.35
C PRO A 49 -20.30 -26.75 -0.15
N PHE A 50 -20.15 -25.45 0.09
CA PHE A 50 -18.84 -24.81 0.17
C PHE A 50 -18.38 -24.72 1.62
N ASP A 51 -17.44 -25.57 2.00
CA ASP A 51 -16.74 -25.51 3.29
C ASP A 51 -15.36 -24.86 3.15
N PRO A 52 -14.80 -24.29 4.22
CA PRO A 52 -13.44 -23.74 4.20
C PRO A 52 -12.41 -24.76 3.71
N VAL A 53 -11.60 -24.34 2.73
CA VAL A 53 -10.53 -25.17 2.16
C VAL A 53 -9.22 -24.86 2.89
N PRO A 54 -8.54 -25.85 3.48
CA PRO A 54 -7.27 -25.60 4.15
C PRO A 54 -6.16 -25.26 3.14
N ILE A 55 -5.61 -24.05 3.24
CA ILE A 55 -4.55 -23.55 2.33
C ILE A 55 -3.25 -23.30 3.09
N ILE A 56 -3.36 -22.80 4.33
CA ILE A 56 -2.23 -22.37 5.16
C ILE A 56 -2.30 -23.12 6.49
N HIS A 57 -1.17 -23.66 6.91
CA HIS A 57 -0.99 -24.16 8.26
C HIS A 57 -0.25 -23.15 9.11
N VAL A 58 -0.80 -22.84 10.28
CA VAL A 58 -0.13 -22.05 11.33
C VAL A 58 -0.11 -22.90 12.58
N GLU A 59 1.06 -23.18 13.15
CA GLU A 59 1.24 -24.09 14.30
C GLU A 59 0.24 -23.81 15.45
N SER A 60 -0.01 -22.53 15.75
CA SER A 60 -0.92 -22.13 16.83
C SER A 60 -2.41 -22.27 16.51
N TYR A 61 -2.79 -22.37 15.24
CA TYR A 61 -4.20 -22.36 14.79
C TYR A 61 -4.59 -23.55 13.90
N GLY A 62 -3.64 -24.41 13.53
CA GLY A 62 -3.86 -25.51 12.60
C GLY A 62 -4.09 -25.03 11.16
N ASN A 63 -4.96 -25.74 10.44
CA ASN A 63 -5.18 -25.53 8.99
C ASN A 63 -6.32 -24.54 8.66
N LEU A 64 -7.09 -24.13 9.67
CA LEU A 64 -8.29 -23.29 9.52
C LEU A 64 -8.21 -22.13 10.53
N SER A 65 -7.23 -21.26 10.33
CA SER A 65 -6.91 -20.16 11.24
C SER A 65 -8.12 -19.26 11.53
N ALA A 66 -8.91 -18.93 10.52
CA ALA A 66 -10.09 -18.09 10.66
C ALA A 66 -11.15 -18.71 11.56
N GLN A 67 -11.42 -20.01 11.41
CA GLN A 67 -12.39 -20.71 12.24
C GLN A 67 -11.94 -20.74 13.71
N VAL A 68 -10.68 -21.10 13.98
CA VAL A 68 -10.15 -21.20 15.34
C VAL A 68 -10.21 -19.86 16.06
N VAL A 69 -9.79 -18.77 15.40
CA VAL A 69 -9.81 -17.43 16.00
C VAL A 69 -11.24 -16.90 16.14
N TYR A 70 -12.13 -17.21 15.19
CA TYR A 70 -13.56 -16.87 15.27
C TYR A 70 -14.22 -17.48 16.52
N GLU A 71 -13.96 -18.76 16.78
CA GLU A 71 -14.46 -19.46 17.97
C GLU A 71 -13.80 -18.91 19.25
N LYS A 72 -12.48 -18.71 19.25
CA LYS A 72 -11.70 -18.14 20.38
C LYS A 72 -12.23 -16.78 20.83
N LEU A 73 -12.58 -15.90 19.90
CA LEU A 73 -13.10 -14.55 20.20
C LEU A 73 -14.63 -14.52 20.40
N ASN A 74 -15.29 -15.68 20.35
CA ASN A 74 -16.74 -15.81 20.47
C ASN A 74 -17.48 -14.84 19.52
N ILE A 75 -17.06 -14.80 18.26
CA ILE A 75 -17.72 -14.02 17.22
C ILE A 75 -19.03 -14.74 16.83
N GLN A 76 -20.09 -13.98 16.59
CA GLN A 76 -21.43 -14.54 16.32
C GLN A 76 -21.99 -14.10 14.98
N SER A 77 -21.50 -12.99 14.42
CA SER A 77 -22.05 -12.39 13.21
C SER A 77 -20.98 -11.58 12.47
N GLN A 78 -21.15 -11.40 11.17
CA GLN A 78 -20.30 -10.53 10.34
C GLN A 78 -20.35 -9.02 10.72
N ASN A 79 -21.13 -8.67 11.75
CA ASN A 79 -21.32 -7.30 12.23
C ASN A 79 -20.49 -7.00 13.49
N ASP A 80 -19.78 -8.00 14.03
CA ASP A 80 -18.93 -7.86 15.23
C ASP A 80 -17.59 -7.18 14.86
N ASN A 81 -17.66 -5.97 14.32
CA ASN A 81 -16.57 -5.27 13.65
C ASN A 81 -15.27 -5.19 14.48
N GLU A 82 -15.37 -4.88 15.78
CA GLU A 82 -14.20 -4.77 16.65
C GLU A 82 -13.48 -6.12 16.82
N LYS A 83 -14.24 -7.19 17.06
CA LYS A 83 -13.70 -8.55 17.21
C LYS A 83 -13.14 -9.07 15.89
N LEU A 84 -13.80 -8.77 14.77
CA LEU A 84 -13.34 -9.15 13.43
C LEU A 84 -12.06 -8.42 13.05
N ALA A 85 -11.93 -7.14 13.38
CA ALA A 85 -10.70 -6.38 13.18
C ALA A 85 -9.53 -6.97 14.01
N GLN A 86 -9.79 -7.29 15.27
CA GLN A 86 -8.80 -7.98 16.12
C GLN A 86 -8.40 -9.34 15.54
N ALA A 87 -9.37 -10.15 15.11
CA ALA A 87 -9.14 -11.46 14.50
C ALA A 87 -8.29 -11.35 13.23
N LYS A 88 -8.60 -10.38 12.37
CA LYS A 88 -7.91 -10.12 11.11
C LYS A 88 -6.44 -9.77 11.34
N ASP A 89 -6.17 -8.86 12.27
CA ASP A 89 -4.79 -8.47 12.59
C ASP A 89 -3.98 -9.63 13.18
N GLU A 90 -4.60 -10.42 14.07
CA GLU A 90 -3.98 -11.61 14.67
C GLU A 90 -3.63 -12.65 13.60
N ILE A 91 -4.61 -13.05 12.77
CA ILE A 91 -4.42 -14.07 11.73
C ILE A 91 -3.42 -13.57 10.68
N TYR A 92 -3.59 -12.35 10.15
CA TYR A 92 -2.75 -11.86 9.05
C TYR A 92 -1.27 -11.78 9.45
N LYS A 93 -0.97 -11.25 10.64
CA LYS A 93 0.41 -11.18 11.15
C LYS A 93 0.97 -12.58 11.36
N LYS A 94 0.21 -13.47 11.99
CA LYS A 94 0.68 -14.83 12.28
C LYS A 94 0.90 -15.67 11.03
N SER A 95 -0.05 -15.67 10.10
CA SER A 95 0.06 -16.37 8.82
C SER A 95 1.22 -15.86 7.98
N PHE A 96 1.55 -14.55 8.04
CA PHE A 96 2.68 -14.02 7.28
C PHE A 96 4.03 -14.56 7.76
N TYR A 97 4.28 -14.58 9.07
CA TYR A 97 5.59 -14.99 9.62
C TYR A 97 5.73 -16.50 9.85
N ASP A 98 4.66 -17.13 10.33
CA ASP A 98 4.66 -18.52 10.81
C ASP A 98 3.91 -19.47 9.86
N GLY A 99 3.19 -18.93 8.86
CA GLY A 99 2.34 -19.73 7.97
C GLY A 99 3.11 -20.53 6.91
N ILE A 100 2.73 -21.80 6.76
CA ILE A 100 3.27 -22.74 5.78
C ILE A 100 2.16 -23.11 4.78
N LEU A 101 2.46 -23.06 3.49
CA LEU A 101 1.50 -23.45 2.45
C LEU A 101 1.29 -24.97 2.40
N LEU A 102 0.04 -25.39 2.30
CA LEU A 102 -0.33 -26.81 2.25
C LEU A 102 -0.55 -27.35 0.84
N ILE A 103 -0.75 -26.46 -0.14
CA ILE A 103 -1.20 -26.80 -1.48
C ILE A 103 -0.41 -26.10 -2.58
N GLY A 104 -0.57 -26.60 -3.80
CA GLY A 104 -0.03 -25.96 -5.01
C GLY A 104 1.47 -26.15 -5.19
N LYS A 105 2.02 -25.37 -6.12
CA LYS A 105 3.44 -25.43 -6.55
C LYS A 105 4.44 -25.09 -5.43
N TYR A 106 4.02 -24.26 -4.47
CA TYR A 106 4.85 -23.76 -3.36
C TYR A 106 4.52 -24.43 -2.02
N LYS A 107 4.00 -25.66 -2.08
CA LYS A 107 3.72 -26.45 -0.88
C LYS A 107 4.95 -26.57 0.03
N ASP A 108 4.71 -26.57 1.33
CA ASP A 108 5.69 -26.66 2.42
C ASP A 108 6.64 -25.44 2.53
N GLN A 109 6.37 -24.36 1.79
CA GLN A 109 7.10 -23.09 1.89
C GLN A 109 6.41 -22.10 2.81
N LYS A 110 7.20 -21.20 3.40
CA LYS A 110 6.67 -20.07 4.18
C LYS A 110 5.97 -19.07 3.28
N ILE A 111 4.88 -18.48 3.78
CA ILE A 111 4.11 -17.47 3.04
C ILE A 111 4.95 -16.26 2.66
N ALA A 112 5.79 -15.76 3.58
CA ALA A 112 6.65 -14.61 3.33
C ALA A 112 7.50 -14.78 2.06
N ASP A 113 7.98 -15.99 1.81
CA ASP A 113 8.82 -16.32 0.65
C ASP A 113 7.97 -16.60 -0.59
N ALA A 114 6.91 -17.38 -0.45
CA ALA A 114 6.09 -17.85 -1.57
C ALA A 114 5.15 -16.78 -2.15
N LYS A 115 4.71 -15.80 -1.36
CA LYS A 115 3.70 -14.79 -1.77
C LYS A 115 4.09 -14.05 -3.06
N LYS A 116 5.37 -13.68 -3.18
CA LYS A 116 5.88 -12.97 -4.37
C LYS A 116 5.82 -13.86 -5.61
N PHE A 117 6.26 -15.12 -5.48
CA PHE A 117 6.25 -16.08 -6.60
C PHE A 117 4.85 -16.46 -7.05
N ILE A 118 3.89 -16.61 -6.12
CA ILE A 118 2.48 -16.86 -6.46
C ILE A 118 1.89 -15.69 -7.24
N ARG A 119 2.13 -14.45 -6.79
CA ARG A 119 1.71 -13.24 -7.51
C ARG A 119 2.29 -13.22 -8.92
N ASP A 120 3.58 -13.48 -9.06
CA ASP A 120 4.27 -13.43 -10.35
C ASP A 120 3.75 -14.53 -11.30
N ASP A 121 3.50 -15.75 -10.80
CA ASP A 121 2.88 -16.83 -11.57
C ASP A 121 1.47 -16.44 -12.08
N LEU A 122 0.63 -15.83 -11.24
CA LEU A 122 -0.72 -15.39 -11.62
C LEU A 122 -0.70 -14.25 -12.66
N ILE A 123 0.29 -13.36 -12.59
CA ILE A 123 0.48 -12.30 -13.60
C ILE A 123 0.92 -12.92 -14.93
N VAL A 124 1.86 -13.87 -14.91
CA VAL A 124 2.35 -14.57 -16.10
C VAL A 124 1.24 -15.41 -16.74
N SER A 125 0.40 -16.07 -15.95
CA SER A 125 -0.77 -16.84 -16.44
C SER A 125 -1.93 -15.95 -16.91
N LYS A 126 -1.84 -14.63 -16.71
CA LYS A 126 -2.91 -13.64 -16.99
C LYS A 126 -4.19 -13.84 -16.17
N GLU A 127 -4.07 -14.46 -15.01
CA GLU A 127 -5.17 -14.63 -14.04
C GLU A 127 -5.24 -13.48 -13.03
N ALA A 128 -4.19 -12.67 -12.93
CA ALA A 128 -4.15 -11.44 -12.14
C ALA A 128 -3.46 -10.29 -12.88
N CYS A 129 -3.75 -9.07 -12.45
CA CYS A 129 -3.04 -7.86 -12.89
C CYS A 129 -2.63 -7.03 -11.67
N ILE A 130 -1.65 -6.14 -11.86
CA ILE A 130 -1.25 -5.21 -10.81
C ILE A 130 -2.23 -4.03 -10.81
N TYR A 131 -2.79 -3.76 -9.64
CA TYR A 131 -3.65 -2.61 -9.36
C TYR A 131 -2.97 -1.72 -8.33
N TYR A 132 -2.98 -0.42 -8.58
CA TYR A 132 -2.43 0.59 -7.68
C TYR A 132 -3.53 1.52 -7.21
N GLU A 133 -3.50 1.86 -5.93
CA GLU A 133 -4.44 2.78 -5.29
C GLU A 133 -3.69 3.61 -4.24
N PRO A 134 -4.06 4.87 -4.01
CA PRO A 134 -3.54 5.63 -2.88
C PRO A 134 -3.85 4.94 -1.54
N GLU A 135 -2.85 4.85 -0.65
CA GLU A 135 -3.04 4.26 0.68
C GLU A 135 -4.11 4.99 1.50
N ASN A 136 -4.25 6.29 1.31
CA ASN A 136 -5.30 7.12 1.91
C ASN A 136 -5.92 8.03 0.85
N LYS A 137 -7.09 8.59 1.12
CA LYS A 137 -7.71 9.60 0.26
C LYS A 137 -6.80 10.82 0.17
N ILE A 138 -6.26 11.09 -1.00
CA ILE A 138 -5.41 12.25 -1.28
C ILE A 138 -6.26 13.26 -2.07
N LYS A 139 -6.30 14.51 -1.60
CA LYS A 139 -6.92 15.62 -2.32
C LYS A 139 -5.86 16.57 -2.87
N SER A 140 -6.01 16.96 -4.12
CA SER A 140 -5.17 17.96 -4.76
C SER A 140 -5.51 19.37 -4.25
N ARG A 141 -4.66 20.35 -4.61
CA ARG A 141 -4.97 21.77 -4.34
C ARG A 141 -6.18 22.30 -5.13
N SER A 142 -6.54 21.68 -6.26
CA SER A 142 -7.75 22.02 -7.03
C SER A 142 -9.03 21.46 -6.40
N GLY A 143 -8.91 20.60 -5.38
CA GLY A 143 -10.04 19.93 -4.74
C GLY A 143 -10.36 18.54 -5.31
N ASP A 144 -9.63 18.12 -6.36
CA ASP A 144 -9.80 16.82 -6.99
C ASP A 144 -9.23 15.69 -6.14
N GLU A 145 -9.82 14.50 -6.24
CA GLU A 145 -9.30 13.30 -5.60
C GLU A 145 -8.20 12.68 -6.46
N CYS A 146 -7.00 12.52 -5.89
CA CYS A 146 -5.86 11.99 -6.62
C CYS A 146 -5.97 10.48 -6.76
N VAL A 147 -5.41 9.97 -7.88
CA VAL A 147 -5.29 8.55 -8.20
C VAL A 147 -3.83 8.21 -8.48
N VAL A 148 -3.49 6.92 -8.46
CA VAL A 148 -2.18 6.47 -8.97
C VAL A 148 -2.28 6.31 -10.48
N ALA A 149 -1.34 6.91 -11.20
CA ALA A 149 -1.25 6.83 -12.64
C ALA A 149 0.11 6.29 -13.06
N LEU A 150 0.11 5.40 -14.05
CA LEU A 150 1.30 5.02 -14.79
C LEU A 150 1.43 5.96 -15.98
N CYS A 151 2.36 6.90 -15.91
CA CYS A 151 2.56 7.92 -16.94
C CYS A 151 4.04 8.20 -17.18
N ASP A 152 4.34 8.73 -18.36
CA ASP A 152 5.69 9.21 -18.71
C ASP A 152 6.01 10.47 -17.90
N GLN A 153 7.13 10.42 -17.18
CA GLN A 153 7.47 11.40 -16.17
C GLN A 153 8.98 11.40 -15.92
N TRP A 154 9.58 12.60 -15.86
CA TRP A 154 10.94 12.74 -15.35
C TRP A 154 10.94 12.66 -13.84
N PHE A 155 11.93 11.94 -13.29
CA PHE A 155 12.11 11.74 -11.86
C PHE A 155 13.57 11.94 -11.46
N ILE A 156 13.78 12.24 -10.19
CA ILE A 156 15.08 12.21 -9.54
C ILE A 156 15.22 10.84 -8.88
N ASP A 157 16.29 10.11 -9.20
CA ASP A 157 16.55 8.76 -8.69
C ASP A 157 17.18 8.81 -7.29
N TYR A 158 16.39 9.22 -6.30
CA TYR A 158 16.81 9.10 -4.89
C TYR A 158 16.83 7.65 -4.41
N GLY A 159 16.37 6.69 -5.21
CA GLY A 159 16.46 5.25 -4.95
C GLY A 159 17.88 4.69 -5.11
N ASN A 160 18.78 5.43 -5.75
CA ASN A 160 20.15 5.00 -5.99
C ASN A 160 20.94 4.79 -4.67
N GLU A 161 21.31 3.54 -4.40
CA GLU A 161 22.01 3.17 -3.16
C GLU A 161 23.35 3.90 -2.95
N SER A 162 24.12 4.13 -4.01
CA SER A 162 25.40 4.86 -3.88
C SER A 162 25.17 6.32 -3.47
N TRP A 163 24.11 6.95 -4.00
CA TRP A 163 23.76 8.32 -3.65
C TRP A 163 23.15 8.42 -2.24
N LYS A 164 22.33 7.45 -1.84
CA LYS A 164 21.82 7.34 -0.46
C LYS A 164 22.95 7.24 0.55
N GLU A 165 23.99 6.46 0.26
CA GLU A 165 25.14 6.33 1.16
C GLU A 165 25.91 7.65 1.31
N GLU A 166 26.10 8.39 0.22
CA GLU A 166 26.68 9.74 0.29
C GLU A 166 25.82 10.69 1.15
N ALA A 167 24.50 10.64 1.01
CA ALA A 167 23.58 11.43 1.82
C ALA A 167 23.64 11.05 3.31
N ARG A 168 23.78 9.77 3.65
CA ARG A 168 23.99 9.30 5.03
C ARG A 168 25.30 9.81 5.61
N HIS A 169 26.38 9.77 4.83
CA HIS A 169 27.67 10.30 5.26
C HIS A 169 27.59 11.80 5.57
N VAL A 170 26.86 12.58 4.76
CA VAL A 170 26.61 14.01 5.06
C VAL A 170 25.76 14.17 6.32
N LEU A 171 24.71 13.36 6.50
CA LEU A 171 23.85 13.40 7.69
C LEU A 171 24.64 13.18 8.98
N GLN A 172 25.66 12.31 8.98
CA GLN A 172 26.52 12.07 10.16
C GLN A 172 27.22 13.35 10.63
N GLN A 173 27.55 14.25 9.71
CA GLN A 173 28.23 15.53 10.00
C GLN A 173 27.24 16.65 10.31
N LEU A 174 25.98 16.51 9.90
CA LEU A 174 24.94 17.49 10.11
C LEU A 174 24.50 17.53 11.59
N ASN A 175 24.48 18.73 12.16
CA ASN A 175 23.85 18.95 13.46
C ASN A 175 22.33 19.09 13.29
N VAL A 176 21.58 18.07 13.72
CA VAL A 176 20.12 18.01 13.63
C VAL A 176 19.42 18.31 14.96
N PHE A 177 20.17 18.73 16.00
CA PHE A 177 19.68 19.20 17.30
C PHE A 177 18.87 18.19 18.14
N SER A 178 18.45 17.05 17.61
CA SER A 178 17.85 15.94 18.36
C SER A 178 18.05 14.59 17.66
N ASP A 179 18.12 13.50 18.44
CA ASP A 179 18.24 12.15 17.89
C ASP A 179 16.95 11.71 17.18
N GLU A 180 15.79 12.18 17.61
CA GLU A 180 14.51 11.93 16.95
C GLU A 180 14.51 12.47 15.51
N THR A 181 15.00 13.70 15.30
CA THR A 181 15.14 14.27 13.95
C THR A 181 16.12 13.47 13.11
N ARG A 182 17.23 12.98 13.70
CA ARG A 182 18.19 12.11 13.00
C ARG A 182 17.52 10.82 12.50
N GLN A 183 16.79 10.14 13.37
CA GLN A 183 16.07 8.91 13.03
C GLN A 183 15.02 9.15 11.95
N SER A 184 14.35 10.30 11.96
CA SER A 184 13.40 10.68 10.90
C SER A 184 14.08 10.84 9.53
N PHE A 185 15.27 11.45 9.46
CA PHE A 185 16.05 11.48 8.22
C PHE A 185 16.45 10.09 7.74
N GLU A 186 16.96 9.24 8.63
CA GLU A 186 17.39 7.88 8.29
C GLU A 186 16.23 7.03 7.76
N ALA A 187 15.08 7.07 8.44
CA ALA A 187 13.86 6.40 7.99
C ALA A 187 13.37 6.94 6.63
N THR A 188 13.50 8.25 6.41
CA THR A 188 13.16 8.86 5.11
C THR A 188 14.10 8.36 4.02
N PHE A 189 15.41 8.26 4.27
CA PHE A 189 16.36 7.75 3.27
C PHE A 189 16.11 6.29 2.90
N ASP A 190 15.69 5.45 3.85
CA ASP A 190 15.31 4.07 3.58
C ASP A 190 14.05 4.00 2.70
N TRP A 191 13.04 4.79 3.02
CA TRP A 191 11.75 4.81 2.32
C TRP A 191 11.78 5.54 0.97
N LEU A 192 12.66 6.53 0.79
CA LEU A 192 12.68 7.38 -0.39
C LEU A 192 13.17 6.59 -1.61
N HIS A 193 12.43 6.72 -2.70
CA HIS A 193 12.72 6.10 -3.99
C HIS A 193 12.68 7.18 -5.09
N GLU A 194 12.30 6.83 -6.30
CA GLU A 194 12.14 7.78 -7.40
C GLU A 194 11.13 8.87 -7.05
N HIS A 195 11.54 10.14 -7.16
CA HIS A 195 10.67 11.31 -6.94
C HIS A 195 10.32 11.98 -8.27
N ALA A 196 9.03 11.97 -8.62
CA ALA A 196 8.51 12.61 -9.82
C ALA A 196 8.71 14.15 -9.78
N CYS A 197 9.63 14.67 -10.58
CA CYS A 197 10.07 16.07 -10.54
C CYS A 197 9.55 16.95 -11.68
N SER A 198 8.98 16.38 -12.75
CA SER A 198 8.34 17.14 -13.83
C SER A 198 6.84 17.41 -13.64
N ARG A 199 6.34 18.51 -14.20
CA ARG A 199 4.91 18.86 -14.29
C ARG A 199 4.59 19.40 -15.67
N SER A 200 3.39 19.16 -16.17
CA SER A 200 2.90 19.71 -17.45
C SER A 200 2.14 21.04 -17.29
N TYR A 201 1.78 21.41 -16.06
CA TYR A 201 1.02 22.62 -15.74
C TYR A 201 1.54 23.28 -14.47
N GLY A 202 1.49 24.62 -14.42
CA GLY A 202 1.92 25.44 -13.30
C GLY A 202 2.91 26.52 -13.71
N LEU A 203 3.39 27.26 -12.71
CA LEU A 203 4.53 28.17 -12.85
C LEU A 203 5.81 27.46 -12.43
N GLY A 204 6.94 27.88 -12.97
CA GLY A 204 8.25 27.34 -12.62
C GLY A 204 9.24 27.44 -13.77
N THR A 205 10.40 26.81 -13.57
CA THR A 205 11.45 26.72 -14.58
C THR A 205 11.20 25.51 -15.47
N ARG A 206 11.38 25.64 -16.79
CA ARG A 206 11.27 24.52 -17.72
C ARG A 206 12.49 23.61 -17.64
N LEU A 207 12.31 22.31 -17.81
CA LEU A 207 13.46 21.41 -17.99
C LEU A 207 14.26 21.84 -19.24
N PRO A 208 15.60 21.91 -19.16
CA PRO A 208 16.39 22.50 -20.23
C PRO A 208 16.47 21.63 -21.49
N TRP A 209 16.38 20.30 -21.35
CA TRP A 209 16.39 19.34 -22.47
C TRP A 209 14.99 18.93 -22.93
N ASP A 210 13.95 19.14 -22.12
CA ASP A 210 12.58 18.78 -22.46
C ASP A 210 11.59 19.85 -22.00
N LYS A 211 11.49 20.91 -22.81
CA LYS A 211 10.77 22.14 -22.47
C LYS A 211 9.26 21.98 -22.34
N GLN A 212 8.69 20.81 -22.67
CA GLN A 212 7.27 20.54 -22.42
C GLN A 212 6.95 20.47 -20.92
N TYR A 213 7.95 20.15 -20.10
CA TYR A 213 7.82 20.00 -18.66
C TYR A 213 8.41 21.18 -17.88
N PHE A 214 7.78 21.50 -16.77
CA PHE A 214 8.25 22.36 -15.70
C PHE A 214 8.84 21.52 -14.57
N ILE A 215 9.81 22.06 -13.85
CA ILE A 215 10.35 21.49 -12.61
C ILE A 215 9.35 21.81 -11.49
N GLU A 216 9.01 20.80 -10.68
CA GLU A 216 8.11 20.98 -9.54
C GLU A 216 8.81 21.64 -8.35
N SER A 217 8.01 22.28 -7.49
CA SER A 217 8.49 23.18 -6.43
C SER A 217 9.41 22.57 -5.37
N LEU A 218 9.32 21.27 -5.07
CA LEU A 218 10.23 20.63 -4.11
C LEU A 218 11.57 20.23 -4.76
N SER A 219 11.66 20.27 -6.09
CA SER A 219 12.84 19.88 -6.85
C SER A 219 13.69 21.08 -7.26
N ASP A 220 13.11 22.25 -7.47
CA ASP A 220 13.85 23.50 -7.76
C ASP A 220 14.28 24.28 -6.50
N SER A 221 13.93 23.80 -5.31
CA SER A 221 14.17 24.47 -4.02
C SER A 221 15.20 23.76 -3.13
N THR A 222 16.09 22.94 -3.69
CA THR A 222 17.05 22.13 -2.92
C THR A 222 18.39 22.82 -2.65
N ILE A 223 18.85 23.68 -3.58
CA ILE A 223 20.19 24.30 -3.52
C ILE A 223 20.17 25.82 -3.75
N TYR A 224 18.98 26.45 -3.69
CA TYR A 224 18.81 27.89 -3.94
C TYR A 224 19.60 28.78 -2.96
N MET A 225 20.01 28.25 -1.81
CA MET A 225 20.86 28.95 -0.85
C MET A 225 22.20 29.38 -1.47
N ALA A 226 22.74 28.62 -2.44
CA ALA A 226 23.92 29.00 -3.17
C ALA A 226 23.68 30.27 -4.02
N PHE A 227 22.50 30.40 -4.61
CA PHE A 227 22.13 31.58 -5.41
C PHE A 227 22.07 32.85 -4.56
N TYR A 228 21.66 32.77 -3.28
CA TYR A 228 21.66 33.93 -2.39
C TYR A 228 23.02 34.62 -2.28
N THR A 229 24.12 33.86 -2.38
CA THR A 229 25.48 34.40 -2.27
C THR A 229 25.83 35.38 -3.40
N VAL A 230 25.18 35.26 -4.56
CA VAL A 230 25.46 36.07 -5.77
C VAL A 230 24.26 36.90 -6.23
N ALA A 231 23.07 36.69 -5.66
CA ALA A 231 21.84 37.36 -6.07
C ALA A 231 21.99 38.89 -6.12
N HIS A 232 22.63 39.49 -5.11
CA HIS A 232 22.87 40.94 -5.02
C HIS A 232 23.79 41.51 -6.11
N LEU A 233 24.57 40.66 -6.79
CA LEU A 233 25.43 41.05 -7.92
C LEU A 233 24.71 40.87 -9.26
N LEU A 234 23.74 39.96 -9.31
CA LEU A 234 23.03 39.59 -10.54
C LEU A 234 21.72 40.35 -10.72
N GLN A 235 20.95 40.54 -9.64
CA GLN A 235 19.65 41.18 -9.65
C GLN A 235 19.79 42.68 -9.36
N THR A 236 19.49 43.51 -10.36
CA THR A 236 19.55 44.98 -10.27
C THR A 236 18.25 45.61 -9.76
N SER A 237 17.15 44.85 -9.75
CA SER A 237 15.85 45.25 -9.23
C SER A 237 15.15 44.05 -8.59
N TYR A 238 14.17 44.34 -7.73
CA TYR A 238 13.38 43.32 -7.03
C TYR A 238 12.57 42.41 -7.98
N ASP A 239 12.24 42.88 -9.18
CA ASP A 239 11.51 42.17 -10.23
C ASP A 239 12.41 41.62 -11.36
N GLY A 240 13.73 41.81 -11.27
CA GLY A 240 14.69 41.29 -12.25
C GLY A 240 14.73 42.02 -13.60
N HIS A 241 14.10 43.19 -13.72
CA HIS A 241 14.25 44.05 -14.90
C HIS A 241 15.59 44.80 -14.91
N GLN A 242 16.30 44.72 -16.04
CA GLN A 242 17.44 45.59 -16.32
C GLN A 242 16.92 46.91 -16.91
N ASN A 243 17.21 48.04 -16.24
CA ASN A 243 17.07 49.38 -16.84
C ASN A 243 18.13 49.60 -17.91
#